data_AF-A0A2V6FNZ2-F1
#
_entry.id   AF-A0A2V6FNZ2-F1
#
_cell.length_a   1.000
_cell.length_b   1.000
_cell.length_c   1.000
_cell.angle_alpha   90.00
_cell.angle_beta   90.00
_cell.angle_gamma   90.00
#
_symmetry.space_group_name_H-M   'P 1'
#
loop_
_entity.id
_entity.type
_entity.pdbx_description
1 polymer ?
#
loop_
_entity_poly.entity_id
_entity_poly.type
_entity_poly.pdbx_seq_one_letter_code
_entity_poly.pdbx_strand_id
1 'polypeptide(L)'
;MNAPTESRSQHQSAIAGKTPKKKWIEPVTALLMALATVGTAWSSYQSAAFTRRSNRLMNEFNSLERRANLLNIQGMQAASIHAAMFMQLLAAQQAGNEKLADFYAQRFPPDVRKAYDAWLAQKPFENPNADPHPFVPNLYEVRGTREAAEANAQAASKVTEARQNGNIS
;
A
#
# COMPACT_ATOMS: atom_id res chain seq x y z
N MET A 1 24.88 -80.43 54.89
CA MET A 1 25.79 -79.30 54.66
C MET A 1 25.03 -78.03 55.06
N ASN A 2 25.28 -77.53 56.27
CA ASN A 2 24.69 -76.31 56.82
C ASN A 2 25.66 -75.15 56.58
N ALA A 3 25.11 -73.97 56.33
CA ALA A 3 25.78 -72.70 56.61
C ALA A 3 24.75 -71.76 57.28
N PRO A 4 25.06 -71.20 58.46
CA PRO A 4 24.26 -70.14 59.05
C PRO A 4 25.00 -68.79 59.17
N THR A 5 24.18 -67.74 59.37
CA THR A 5 24.43 -66.45 60.08
C THR A 5 25.41 -65.44 59.46
N GLU A 6 25.20 -64.12 59.44
CA GLU A 6 24.10 -63.20 59.81
C GLU A 6 24.61 -61.80 59.38
N SER A 7 23.76 -60.89 58.90
CA SER A 7 23.98 -59.45 59.11
C SER A 7 22.63 -58.74 59.17
N ARG A 8 22.49 -58.00 60.26
CA ARG A 8 21.26 -57.44 60.84
C ARG A 8 21.34 -55.92 60.76
N SER A 9 20.19 -55.26 60.90
CA SER A 9 19.95 -53.82 61.11
C SER A 9 19.74 -53.00 59.83
N GLN A 10 18.47 -52.74 59.46
CA GLN A 10 17.56 -51.68 59.94
C GLN A 10 17.64 -50.41 59.09
N HIS A 11 16.63 -50.20 58.23
CA HIS A 11 15.91 -48.94 58.27
C HIS A 11 14.43 -49.19 57.97
N GLN A 12 13.69 -49.25 59.06
CA GLN A 12 12.27 -48.96 59.15
C GLN A 12 12.02 -47.53 58.65
N SER A 13 10.96 -47.29 57.87
CA SER A 13 9.94 -46.24 58.11
C SER A 13 9.19 -45.81 56.85
N ALA A 14 7.87 -45.89 56.99
CA ALA A 14 6.87 -44.96 56.45
C ALA A 14 6.66 -44.92 54.92
N ILE A 15 5.56 -45.59 54.56
CA ILE A 15 4.48 -45.05 53.72
C ILE A 15 4.37 -43.52 53.91
N ALA A 16 5.09 -42.71 53.14
CA ALA A 16 4.89 -41.27 53.09
C ALA A 16 3.73 -41.01 52.13
N GLY A 17 2.55 -40.86 52.72
CA GLY A 17 1.26 -40.84 52.05
C GLY A 17 1.21 -39.93 50.83
N LYS A 18 0.59 -40.45 49.76
CA LYS A 18 -0.13 -39.59 48.81
C LYS A 18 -1.07 -38.72 49.63
N THR A 19 -0.70 -37.47 49.84
CA THR A 19 -1.56 -36.50 50.48
C THR A 19 -2.86 -36.47 49.68
N PRO A 20 -4.04 -36.70 50.28
CA PRO A 20 -5.30 -36.60 49.55
C PRO A 20 -5.59 -35.12 49.30
N LYS A 21 -4.91 -34.51 48.32
CA LYS A 21 -5.26 -33.17 47.84
C LYS A 21 -6.58 -33.32 47.07
N LYS A 22 -7.68 -33.01 47.77
CA LYS A 22 -9.07 -32.79 47.34
C LYS A 22 -9.40 -33.37 45.95
N LYS A 23 -10.18 -34.47 45.92
CA LYS A 23 -10.85 -35.03 44.71
C LYS A 23 -11.63 -33.99 43.87
N TRP A 24 -11.92 -32.82 44.45
CA TRP A 24 -12.55 -31.68 43.79
C TRP A 24 -11.59 -30.83 42.92
N ILE A 25 -10.27 -31.00 43.06
CA ILE A 25 -9.26 -30.24 42.28
C ILE A 25 -9.12 -30.77 40.85
N GLU A 26 -9.25 -32.08 40.65
CA GLU A 26 -9.19 -32.71 39.32
C GLU A 26 -10.22 -32.15 38.32
N PRO A 27 -11.53 -32.10 38.64
CA PRO A 27 -12.52 -31.53 37.73
C PRO A 27 -12.35 -30.02 37.51
N VAL A 28 -11.94 -29.27 38.54
CA VAL A 28 -11.66 -27.83 38.42
C VAL A 28 -10.47 -27.59 37.47
N THR A 29 -9.43 -28.41 37.57
CA THR A 29 -8.25 -28.30 36.70
C THR A 29 -8.62 -28.63 35.25
N ALA A 30 -9.40 -29.69 35.02
CA ALA A 30 -9.88 -30.04 33.69
C ALA A 30 -10.76 -28.92 33.09
N LEU A 31 -11.64 -28.32 33.89
CA LEU A 31 -12.47 -27.19 33.48
C LEU A 31 -11.62 -25.97 33.11
N LEU A 32 -10.61 -25.63 33.92
CA LEU A 32 -9.70 -24.52 33.64
C LEU A 32 -8.89 -24.75 32.36
N MET A 33 -8.39 -25.97 32.13
CA MET A 33 -7.68 -26.31 30.90
C MET A 33 -8.59 -26.21 29.68
N ALA A 34 -9.82 -26.73 29.76
CA ALA A 34 -10.80 -26.60 28.70
C ALA A 34 -11.12 -25.14 28.38
N LEU A 35 -11.33 -24.30 29.39
CA LEU A 35 -11.56 -22.87 29.24
C LEU A 35 -10.35 -22.15 28.62
N ALA A 36 -9.13 -22.53 29.01
CA ALA A 36 -7.90 -21.98 28.41
C ALA A 36 -7.78 -22.34 26.92
N THR A 37 -8.11 -23.58 26.53
CA THR A 37 -8.12 -24.00 25.12
C THR A 37 -9.16 -23.23 24.31
N VAL A 38 -10.39 -23.07 24.83
CA VAL A 38 -11.44 -22.30 24.17
C VAL A 38 -11.05 -20.83 24.05
N GLY A 39 -10.49 -20.23 25.10
CA GLY A 39 -10.00 -18.86 25.08
C GLY A 39 -8.88 -18.65 24.05
N THR A 40 -7.97 -19.60 23.93
CA THR A 40 -6.91 -19.59 22.90
C THR A 40 -7.50 -19.69 21.51
N ALA A 41 -8.41 -20.64 21.27
CA ALA A 41 -9.07 -20.81 19.97
C ALA A 41 -9.90 -19.58 19.55
N TRP A 42 -10.62 -18.96 20.50
CA TRP A 42 -11.38 -17.73 20.26
C TRP A 42 -10.46 -16.56 19.88
N SER A 43 -9.36 -16.41 20.60
CA SER A 43 -8.36 -15.36 20.31
C SER A 43 -7.73 -15.57 18.92
N SER A 44 -7.40 -16.81 18.56
CA SER A 44 -6.92 -17.14 17.21
C SER A 44 -7.96 -16.88 16.13
N TYR A 45 -9.23 -17.21 16.37
CA TYR A 45 -10.32 -16.94 15.43
C TYR A 45 -10.50 -15.44 15.17
N GLN A 46 -10.54 -14.64 16.23
CA GLN A 46 -10.69 -13.18 16.13
C GLN A 46 -9.49 -12.53 15.43
N SER A 47 -8.27 -12.97 15.76
CA SER A 47 -7.06 -12.53 15.05
C SER A 47 -7.15 -12.82 13.55
N ALA A 48 -7.52 -14.05 13.17
CA ALA A 48 -7.68 -14.43 11.78
C ALA A 48 -8.80 -13.65 11.06
N ALA A 49 -9.92 -13.37 11.74
CA ALA A 49 -11.02 -12.57 11.18
C ALA A 49 -10.58 -11.12 10.90
N PHE A 50 -9.85 -10.51 11.84
CA PHE A 50 -9.27 -9.18 11.67
C PHE A 50 -8.26 -9.15 10.52
N THR A 51 -7.32 -10.09 10.50
CA THR A 51 -6.31 -10.19 9.43
C THR A 51 -6.96 -10.34 8.05
N ARG A 52 -8.02 -11.16 7.90
CA ARG A 52 -8.72 -11.29 6.62
C ARG A 52 -9.30 -9.97 6.13
N ARG A 53 -9.96 -9.21 7.01
CA ARG A 53 -10.54 -7.91 6.65
C ARG A 53 -9.46 -6.88 6.30
N SER A 54 -8.40 -6.80 7.11
CA SER A 54 -7.26 -5.91 6.88
C SER A 54 -6.57 -6.23 5.54
N ASN A 55 -6.32 -7.51 5.26
CA ASN A 55 -5.71 -7.95 4.00
C ASN A 55 -6.55 -7.58 2.78
N ARG A 56 -7.89 -7.63 2.87
CA ARG A 56 -8.77 -7.19 1.77
C ARG A 56 -8.59 -5.71 1.47
N LEU A 57 -8.66 -4.85 2.49
CA LEU A 57 -8.50 -3.40 2.33
C LEU A 57 -7.09 -3.04 1.83
N MET A 58 -6.07 -3.75 2.30
CA MET A 58 -4.70 -3.56 1.84
C MET A 58 -4.51 -3.99 0.37
N ASN A 59 -5.17 -5.07 -0.06
CA ASN A 59 -5.16 -5.49 -1.46
C ASN A 59 -5.85 -4.45 -2.37
N GLU A 60 -6.97 -3.89 -1.95
CA GLU A 60 -7.65 -2.80 -2.66
C GLU A 60 -6.75 -1.56 -2.75
N PHE A 61 -6.16 -1.14 -1.64
CA PHE A 61 -5.17 -0.05 -1.60
C PHE A 61 -4.02 -0.27 -2.60
N ASN A 62 -3.36 -1.43 -2.53
CA ASN A 62 -2.25 -1.78 -3.42
C ASN A 62 -2.66 -1.84 -4.89
N SER A 63 -3.92 -2.15 -5.19
CA SER A 63 -4.44 -2.12 -6.56
C SER A 63 -4.65 -0.68 -7.07
N LEU A 64 -5.17 0.21 -6.22
CA LEU A 64 -5.41 1.61 -6.54
C LEU A 64 -4.10 2.38 -6.69
N GLU A 65 -3.15 2.20 -5.77
CA GLU A 65 -1.81 2.77 -5.85
C GLU A 65 -1.08 2.35 -7.13
N ARG A 66 -1.11 1.06 -7.47
CA ARG A 66 -0.52 0.60 -8.74
C ARG A 66 -1.17 1.28 -9.94
N ARG A 67 -2.49 1.42 -9.96
CA ARG A 67 -3.21 2.09 -11.05
C ARG A 67 -2.82 3.56 -11.13
N ALA A 68 -2.78 4.27 -10.01
CA ALA A 68 -2.37 5.67 -9.96
C ALA A 68 -0.94 5.85 -10.45
N ASN A 69 -0.03 4.99 -10.01
CA ASN A 69 1.37 5.04 -10.43
C ASN A 69 1.52 4.76 -11.94
N LEU A 70 0.80 3.78 -12.49
CA LEU A 70 0.80 3.51 -13.93
C LEU A 70 0.30 4.72 -14.74
N LEU A 71 -0.80 5.34 -14.29
CA LEU A 71 -1.34 6.55 -14.92
C LEU A 71 -0.35 7.71 -14.87
N ASN A 72 0.32 7.90 -13.73
CA ASN A 72 1.32 8.96 -13.57
C ASN A 72 2.54 8.72 -14.47
N ILE A 73 3.06 7.49 -14.55
CA ILE A 73 4.18 7.13 -15.44
C ILE A 73 3.79 7.36 -16.91
N GLN A 74 2.61 6.90 -17.32
CA GLN A 74 2.12 7.11 -18.69
C GLN A 74 1.95 8.60 -19.02
N GLY A 75 1.39 9.38 -18.08
CA GLY A 75 1.24 10.82 -18.20
C GLY A 75 2.58 11.54 -18.35
N MET A 76 3.54 11.22 -17.47
CA MET A 76 4.90 11.77 -17.52
C MET A 76 5.60 11.41 -18.84
N GLN A 77 5.51 10.16 -19.29
CA GLN A 77 6.10 9.73 -20.56
C GLN A 77 5.50 10.50 -21.75
N ALA A 78 4.18 10.66 -21.79
CA ALA A 78 3.50 11.44 -22.82
C ALA A 78 3.94 12.92 -22.77
N ALA A 79 3.99 13.53 -21.59
CA ALA A 79 4.45 14.90 -21.41
C ALA A 79 5.90 15.09 -21.88
N SER A 80 6.79 14.14 -21.58
CA SER A 80 8.18 14.18 -22.08
C SER A 80 8.27 14.10 -23.60
N ILE A 81 7.47 13.23 -24.24
CA ILE A 81 7.41 13.15 -25.71
C ILE A 81 6.90 14.47 -26.29
N HIS A 82 5.85 15.05 -25.71
CA HIS A 82 5.29 16.32 -26.17
C HIS A 82 6.29 17.48 -26.00
N ALA A 83 7.02 17.53 -24.88
CA ALA A 83 8.08 18.50 -24.65
C ALA A 83 9.22 18.34 -25.66
N ALA A 84 9.62 17.11 -25.98
CA ALA A 84 10.62 16.85 -27.01
C ALA A 84 10.16 17.34 -28.40
N MET A 85 8.90 17.07 -28.78
CA MET A 85 8.33 17.57 -30.03
C MET A 85 8.28 19.11 -30.07
N PHE A 86 7.93 19.75 -28.96
CA PHE A 86 7.96 21.21 -28.84
C PHE A 86 9.37 21.79 -29.01
N MET A 87 10.38 21.16 -28.41
CA MET A 87 11.76 21.59 -28.60
C MET A 87 12.21 21.46 -30.06
N GLN A 88 11.78 20.41 -30.77
CA GLN A 88 12.05 20.27 -32.20
C GLN A 88 11.34 21.33 -33.05
N LEU A 89 10.09 21.65 -32.72
CA LEU A 89 9.36 22.75 -33.36
C LEU A 89 10.08 24.08 -33.16
N LEU A 90 10.50 24.40 -31.93
CA LEU A 90 11.19 25.64 -31.62
C LEU A 90 12.55 25.73 -32.33
N ALA A 91 13.29 24.63 -32.39
CA ALA A 91 14.54 24.55 -33.14
C ALA A 91 14.32 24.79 -34.65
N ALA A 92 13.28 24.19 -35.24
CA ALA A 92 12.93 24.41 -36.63
C ALA A 92 12.54 25.88 -36.91
N GLN A 93 11.79 26.50 -35.99
CA GLN A 93 11.38 27.90 -36.08
C GLN A 93 12.59 28.84 -35.97
N GLN A 94 13.52 28.60 -35.04
CA GLN A 94 14.77 29.37 -34.95
C GLN A 94 15.68 29.19 -36.16
N ALA A 95 15.67 28.01 -36.80
CA ALA A 95 16.40 27.76 -38.03
C ALA A 95 15.73 28.38 -39.28
N GLY A 96 14.59 29.07 -39.13
CA GLY A 96 13.82 29.64 -40.25
C GLY A 96 13.16 28.59 -41.15
N ASN A 97 13.03 27.34 -40.69
CA ASN A 97 12.43 26.25 -41.46
C ASN A 97 10.94 26.12 -41.10
N GLU A 98 10.13 27.06 -41.61
CA GLU A 98 8.69 27.12 -41.35
C GLU A 98 7.96 25.82 -41.72
N LYS A 99 8.34 25.19 -42.84
CA LYS A 99 7.75 23.92 -43.27
C LYS A 99 7.94 22.80 -42.24
N LEU A 100 9.11 22.75 -41.59
CA LEU A 100 9.38 21.76 -40.54
C LEU A 100 8.70 22.13 -39.22
N ALA A 101 8.63 23.41 -38.87
CA ALA A 101 7.89 23.88 -37.70
C ALA A 101 6.40 23.53 -37.80
N ASP A 102 5.78 23.84 -38.94
CA ASP A 102 4.37 23.51 -39.24
C ASP A 102 4.12 22.00 -39.20
N PHE A 103 5.06 21.20 -39.70
CA PHE A 103 4.99 19.74 -39.66
C PHE A 103 4.88 19.19 -38.23
N TYR A 104 5.63 19.78 -37.29
CA TYR A 104 5.54 19.42 -35.87
C TYR A 104 4.26 19.95 -35.22
N ALA A 105 3.87 21.20 -35.51
CA ALA A 105 2.66 21.84 -34.97
C ALA A 105 1.39 21.06 -35.34
N GLN A 106 1.30 20.60 -36.60
CA GLN A 106 0.18 19.81 -37.11
C GLN A 106 0.10 18.40 -36.49
N ARG A 107 1.20 17.89 -35.93
CA ARG A 107 1.25 16.57 -35.27
C ARG A 107 1.05 16.63 -33.77
N PHE A 108 0.98 17.82 -33.18
CA PHE A 108 0.61 17.92 -31.78
C PHE A 108 -0.75 17.27 -31.54
N PRO A 109 -0.86 16.41 -30.51
CA PRO A 109 -2.16 15.91 -30.11
C PRO A 109 -3.06 17.06 -29.62
N PRO A 110 -4.40 16.88 -29.61
CA PRO A 110 -5.34 17.99 -29.40
C PRO A 110 -5.16 18.76 -28.09
N ASP A 111 -4.79 18.06 -27.01
CA ASP A 111 -4.49 18.63 -25.70
C ASP A 111 -3.25 19.55 -25.75
N VAL A 112 -2.19 19.10 -26.40
CA VAL A 112 -0.97 19.88 -26.60
C VAL A 112 -1.21 21.07 -27.53
N ARG A 113 -1.98 20.87 -28.61
CA ARG A 113 -2.34 21.95 -29.53
C ARG A 113 -3.10 23.06 -28.82
N LYS A 114 -4.11 22.70 -28.02
CA LYS A 114 -4.87 23.69 -27.23
C LYS A 114 -3.96 24.49 -26.30
N ALA A 115 -3.03 23.82 -25.60
CA ALA A 115 -2.08 24.48 -24.72
C ALA A 115 -1.11 25.40 -25.49
N TYR A 116 -0.64 24.93 -26.65
CA TYR A 116 0.25 25.69 -27.53
C TYR A 116 -0.43 26.93 -28.12
N ASP A 117 -1.66 26.80 -28.61
CA ASP A 117 -2.43 27.91 -29.16
C ASP A 117 -2.74 28.96 -28.08
N ALA A 118 -3.09 28.51 -26.87
CA ALA A 118 -3.31 29.39 -25.73
C ALA A 118 -2.02 30.11 -25.30
N TRP A 119 -0.89 29.41 -25.34
CA TRP A 119 0.43 30.00 -25.07
C TRP A 119 0.81 31.04 -26.12
N LEU A 120 0.66 30.72 -27.41
CA LEU A 120 0.92 31.67 -28.50
C LEU A 120 0.03 32.92 -28.44
N ALA A 121 -1.22 32.77 -27.99
CA ALA A 121 -2.13 33.91 -27.80
C ALA A 121 -1.62 34.92 -26.76
N GLN A 122 -0.73 34.50 -25.83
CA GLN A 122 -0.08 35.39 -24.88
C GLN A 122 1.08 36.20 -25.49
N LYS A 123 1.43 35.92 -26.74
CA LYS A 123 2.58 36.51 -27.48
C LYS A 123 3.91 36.33 -26.74
N PRO A 124 4.34 35.08 -26.50
CA PRO A 124 5.46 34.76 -25.61
C PRO A 124 6.82 35.31 -26.06
N PHE A 125 6.96 35.68 -27.33
CA PHE A 125 8.18 36.28 -27.88
C PHE A 125 8.25 37.81 -27.69
N GLU A 126 7.13 38.46 -27.37
CA GLU A 126 7.02 39.92 -27.23
C GLU A 126 6.61 40.34 -25.81
N ASN A 127 5.88 39.48 -25.10
CA ASN A 127 5.32 39.74 -23.78
C ASN A 127 6.14 39.04 -22.69
N PRO A 128 6.90 39.79 -21.86
CA PRO A 128 7.69 39.21 -20.77
C PRO A 128 6.86 38.53 -19.67
N ASN A 129 5.57 38.84 -19.59
CA ASN A 129 4.65 38.25 -18.60
C ASN A 129 3.94 37.00 -19.13
N ALA A 130 4.18 36.60 -20.38
CA ALA A 130 3.65 35.35 -20.90
C ALA A 130 4.27 34.16 -20.14
N ASP A 131 3.50 33.08 -20.05
CA ASP A 131 4.01 31.81 -19.53
C ASP A 131 5.26 31.38 -20.31
N PRO A 132 6.26 30.77 -19.66
CA PRO A 132 7.54 30.46 -20.30
C PRO A 132 7.44 29.38 -21.39
N HIS A 133 6.43 28.50 -21.32
CA HIS A 133 6.21 27.41 -22.27
C HIS A 133 4.77 26.89 -22.15
N PRO A 134 4.21 26.18 -23.16
CA PRO A 134 2.81 25.73 -23.12
C PRO A 134 2.50 24.63 -22.10
N PHE A 135 3.50 23.95 -21.54
CA PHE A 135 3.32 22.83 -20.60
C PHE A 135 3.18 23.23 -19.13
N VAL A 136 2.88 24.49 -18.85
CA VAL A 136 2.60 24.98 -17.49
C VAL A 136 1.22 24.47 -17.01
N PRO A 137 1.02 24.28 -15.70
CA PRO A 137 -0.22 23.66 -15.17
C PRO A 137 -1.53 24.40 -15.49
N ASN A 138 -1.48 25.70 -15.78
CA ASN A 138 -2.63 26.51 -16.20
C ASN A 138 -3.03 26.29 -17.66
N LEU A 139 -2.11 25.85 -18.53
CA LEU A 139 -2.34 25.68 -19.97
C LEU A 139 -2.44 24.21 -20.39
N TYR A 140 -1.73 23.31 -19.69
CA TYR A 140 -1.66 21.90 -20.05
C TYR A 140 -1.87 21.00 -18.84
N GLU A 141 -2.90 20.15 -18.93
CA GLU A 141 -3.15 19.09 -17.97
C GLU A 141 -2.54 17.78 -18.48
N VAL A 142 -1.62 17.21 -17.70
CA VAL A 142 -1.01 15.93 -18.04
C VAL A 142 -2.06 14.83 -17.94
N ARG A 143 -2.26 14.07 -19.02
CA ARG A 143 -3.22 12.96 -19.05
C ARG A 143 -2.99 11.99 -17.91
N GLY A 144 -4.07 11.51 -17.30
CA GLY A 144 -4.00 10.52 -16.22
C GLY A 144 -3.72 11.11 -14.85
N THR A 145 -3.35 12.40 -14.72
CA THR A 145 -3.07 12.99 -13.41
C THR A 145 -4.31 13.11 -12.54
N ARG A 146 -5.46 13.50 -13.10
CA ARG A 146 -6.74 13.52 -12.39
C ARG A 146 -7.18 12.11 -11.98
N GLU A 147 -7.14 11.15 -12.89
CA GLU A 147 -7.50 9.76 -12.59
C GLU A 147 -6.54 9.14 -11.55
N ALA A 148 -5.25 9.50 -11.59
CA ALA A 148 -4.27 9.09 -10.57
C ALA A 148 -4.56 9.74 -9.21
N ALA A 149 -4.92 11.03 -9.18
CA ALA A 149 -5.30 11.73 -7.96
C ALA A 149 -6.57 11.12 -7.34
N GLU A 150 -7.58 10.80 -8.16
CA GLU A 150 -8.79 10.10 -7.73
C GLU A 150 -8.48 8.71 -7.17
N ALA A 151 -7.62 7.94 -7.84
CA ALA A 151 -7.20 6.61 -7.37
C ALA A 151 -6.41 6.70 -6.05
N ASN A 152 -5.52 7.69 -5.90
CA ASN A 152 -4.79 7.93 -4.65
C ASN A 152 -5.72 8.35 -3.51
N ALA A 153 -6.72 9.20 -3.78
CA ALA A 153 -7.71 9.59 -2.77
C ALA A 153 -8.53 8.38 -2.29
N GLN A 154 -8.93 7.50 -3.21
CA GLN A 154 -9.61 6.25 -2.86
C GLN A 154 -8.68 5.32 -2.07
N ALA A 155 -7.42 5.20 -2.45
CA ALA A 155 -6.41 4.39 -1.75
C ALA A 155 -6.25 4.87 -0.29
N ALA A 156 -6.10 6.18 -0.09
CA ALA A 156 -6.00 6.81 1.23
C ALA A 156 -7.23 6.54 2.11
N SER A 157 -8.43 6.54 1.51
CA SER A 157 -9.66 6.16 2.22
C SER A 157 -9.62 4.71 2.71
N LYS A 158 -9.09 3.77 1.93
CA LYS A 158 -9.00 2.35 2.31
C LYS A 158 -8.03 2.11 3.47
N VAL A 159 -6.91 2.83 3.48
CA VAL A 159 -5.95 2.79 4.61
C VAL A 159 -6.59 3.36 5.87
N THR A 160 -7.33 4.46 5.75
CA THR A 160 -8.05 5.06 6.88
C THR A 160 -9.09 4.09 7.45
N GLU A 161 -9.87 3.43 6.60
CA GLU A 161 -10.85 2.41 7.02
C GLU A 161 -10.16 1.23 7.74
N ALA A 162 -9.02 0.75 7.23
CA ALA A 162 -8.26 -0.32 7.86
C ALA A 162 -7.75 0.07 9.26
N ARG A 163 -7.31 1.32 9.43
CA ARG A 163 -6.83 1.85 10.72
C ARG A 163 -7.97 2.03 11.73
N GLN A 164 -9.09 2.62 11.31
CA GLN A 164 -10.24 2.83 12.20
C GLN A 164 -10.80 1.51 12.73
N ASN A 165 -10.91 0.50 11.87
CA ASN A 165 -11.35 -0.83 12.28
C ASN A 165 -10.37 -1.54 13.24
N GLY A 166 -9.09 -1.14 13.27
CA GLY A 166 -8.10 -1.66 14.22
C GLY A 166 -8.12 -0.96 15.58
N ASN A 167 -8.77 0.20 15.69
CA ASN A 167 -8.74 1.03 16.90
C ASN A 167 -10.01 0.90 17.77
N ILE A 168 -10.99 0.12 17.33
CA ILE A 168 -12.16 -0.28 18.13
C ILE A 168 -11.85 -1.64 18.77
N SER A 169 -11.34 -1.61 20.00
CA SER A 169 -11.18 -2.75 20.91
C SER A 169 -11.71 -2.37 22.28
#